data_AF-A0A3N4MIL1-F1
#
_entry.id   AF-A0A3N4MIL1-F1
#
_cell.length_a   1.000
_cell.length_b   1.000
_cell.length_c   1.000
_cell.angle_alpha   90.00
_cell.angle_beta   90.00
_cell.angle_gamma   90.00
#
_symmetry.space_group_name_H-M   'P 1'
#
loop_
_entity.id
_entity.type
_entity.pdbx_description
1 polymer ?
#
loop_
_entity_poly.entity_id
_entity_poly.type
_entity_poly.pdbx_seq_one_letter_code
_entity_poly.pdbx_strand_id
1 'polypeptide(L)'
;MTQEKYYGTILHWFNDMQRGTIMAETGQRIFADGLSLAADYLAPQTGDRVCFNLDHSQHKPSAQNITLAERVAPAAQKTTITIVDWDFMQNGGFGKEEGNPTPIFILGQFLADQSRVPEIGDRFKGNLFQHENGQWMMTDATFLPPPEAEPLFQTASIETATDTATLPTEQPRIIESIYKLYKAPEPETLTELPVNQVLSGEVTSWDDVKGYGFIRYGSDAQTVFFHISSFHYATARPKIGQSVSFYCKPTVKEERQKAAKVVLRGDEVSLHDDFPSDYNRPRLSTANMPRFLINILIATVFTVCVASVSKILAGLYFAVSVVSYLMYKFDKQIARNPKKKSYEYQGRIPEKNLHILDTLGGWPGALVSRAVYNHKTSKISFIRLFWLTVAINIAITYALLIHYADNPLLSLLRN
;
A
#
# COMPACT_ATOMS: atom_id res chain seq x y z
N MET A 1 -27.00 -0.97 -35.99
CA MET A 1 -25.83 -0.17 -35.57
C MET A 1 -24.91 -1.11 -34.81
N THR A 2 -23.76 -1.46 -35.38
CA THR A 2 -22.74 -2.31 -34.75
C THR A 2 -22.14 -1.55 -33.58
N GLN A 3 -22.50 -1.91 -32.34
CA GLN A 3 -21.82 -1.40 -31.15
C GLN A 3 -20.38 -1.90 -31.17
N GLU A 4 -19.44 -0.96 -31.05
CA GLU A 4 -18.01 -1.24 -31.00
C GLU A 4 -17.69 -2.02 -29.72
N LYS A 5 -17.07 -3.19 -29.88
CA LYS A 5 -16.72 -4.08 -28.77
C LYS A 5 -15.34 -3.70 -28.23
N TYR A 6 -15.27 -3.51 -26.93
CA TYR A 6 -14.07 -3.23 -26.18
C TYR A 6 -13.68 -4.43 -25.32
N TYR A 7 -12.39 -4.56 -25.04
CA TYR A 7 -11.84 -5.64 -24.23
C TYR A 7 -11.15 -5.07 -23.00
N GLY A 8 -11.18 -5.84 -21.91
CA GLY A 8 -10.53 -5.45 -20.67
C GLY A 8 -10.49 -6.59 -19.65
N THR A 9 -9.98 -6.27 -18.47
CA THR A 9 -9.87 -7.22 -17.36
C THR A 9 -10.57 -6.66 -16.12
N ILE A 10 -11.33 -7.49 -15.42
CA ILE A 10 -11.97 -7.08 -14.16
C ILE A 10 -10.89 -6.84 -13.11
N LEU A 11 -10.79 -5.61 -12.62
CA LEU A 11 -9.84 -5.20 -11.60
C LEU A 11 -10.35 -5.50 -10.19
N HIS A 12 -11.62 -5.18 -9.92
CA HIS A 12 -12.30 -5.42 -8.65
C HIS A 12 -13.78 -5.69 -8.91
N TRP A 13 -14.37 -6.65 -8.19
CA TRP A 13 -15.80 -6.96 -8.24
C TRP A 13 -16.37 -7.15 -6.82
N PHE A 14 -17.49 -6.48 -6.53
CA PHE A 14 -18.20 -6.50 -5.26
C PHE A 14 -19.52 -7.24 -5.44
N ASN A 15 -19.58 -8.51 -5.00
CA ASN A 15 -20.74 -9.39 -5.18
C ASN A 15 -22.00 -8.91 -4.44
N ASP A 16 -21.83 -8.26 -3.29
CA ASP A 16 -22.90 -7.69 -2.46
C ASP A 16 -23.58 -6.49 -3.13
N MET A 17 -22.78 -5.63 -3.76
CA MET A 17 -23.26 -4.45 -4.49
C MET A 17 -23.52 -4.71 -5.97
N GLN A 18 -23.18 -5.91 -6.46
CA GLN A 18 -23.23 -6.27 -7.88
C GLN A 18 -22.53 -5.24 -8.77
N ARG A 19 -21.33 -4.78 -8.38
CA ARG A 19 -20.61 -3.68 -9.07
C ARG A 19 -19.13 -3.95 -9.12
N GLY A 20 -18.45 -3.43 -10.13
CA GLY A 20 -17.01 -3.60 -10.30
C GLY A 20 -16.35 -2.53 -11.16
N THR A 21 -15.06 -2.72 -11.40
CA THR A 21 -14.27 -1.89 -12.29
C THR A 21 -13.53 -2.78 -13.28
N ILE A 22 -13.62 -2.43 -14.57
CA ILE A 22 -12.89 -3.07 -15.65
C ILE A 22 -11.73 -2.15 -16.04
N MET A 23 -10.53 -2.71 -16.17
CA MET A 23 -9.41 -2.05 -16.84
C MET A 23 -9.51 -2.36 -18.33
N ALA A 24 -9.84 -1.37 -19.16
CA ALA A 24 -9.80 -1.53 -20.61
C ALA A 24 -8.37 -1.74 -21.07
N GLU A 25 -8.18 -2.42 -22.21
CA GLU A 25 -6.86 -2.53 -22.85
C GLU A 25 -6.26 -1.17 -23.24
N THR A 26 -7.11 -0.16 -23.43
CA THR A 26 -6.69 1.24 -23.62
C THR A 26 -6.11 1.89 -22.36
N GLY A 27 -6.09 1.19 -21.22
CA GLY A 27 -5.60 1.67 -19.93
C GLY A 27 -6.61 2.49 -19.12
N GLN A 28 -7.83 2.67 -19.62
CA GLN A 28 -8.88 3.41 -18.95
C GLN A 28 -9.68 2.52 -17.98
N ARG A 29 -10.01 3.05 -16.80
CA ARG A 29 -10.91 2.39 -15.85
C ARG A 29 -12.36 2.66 -16.21
N ILE A 30 -13.12 1.59 -16.40
CA ILE A 30 -14.51 1.62 -16.81
C ILE A 30 -15.36 1.01 -15.71
N PHE A 31 -16.48 1.65 -15.41
CA PHE A 31 -17.40 1.17 -14.38
C PHE A 31 -18.22 -0.01 -14.91
N ALA A 32 -18.37 -1.05 -14.10
CA ALA A 32 -19.17 -2.24 -14.43
C ALA A 32 -20.29 -2.41 -13.41
N ASP A 33 -21.51 -2.63 -13.88
CA ASP A 33 -22.70 -2.87 -13.07
C ASP A 33 -23.25 -4.27 -13.34
N GLY A 34 -23.81 -4.92 -12.33
CA GLY A 34 -24.30 -6.29 -12.41
C GLY A 34 -25.48 -6.43 -13.36
N LEU A 35 -26.26 -5.36 -13.51
CA LEU A 35 -27.34 -5.29 -14.50
C LEU A 35 -26.83 -5.28 -15.95
N SER A 36 -25.55 -5.01 -16.15
CA SER A 36 -24.89 -4.96 -17.46
C SER A 36 -24.15 -6.25 -17.79
N LEU A 37 -24.17 -7.26 -16.91
CA LEU A 37 -23.64 -8.59 -17.17
C LEU A 37 -24.55 -9.34 -18.14
N ALA A 38 -23.96 -10.11 -19.03
CA ALA A 38 -24.71 -11.05 -19.85
C ALA A 38 -25.25 -12.22 -19.01
N ALA A 39 -26.34 -12.82 -19.48
CA ALA A 39 -27.06 -13.87 -18.73
C ALA A 39 -26.22 -15.13 -18.44
N ASP A 40 -25.16 -15.34 -19.21
CA ASP A 40 -24.20 -16.44 -19.09
C ASP A 40 -23.02 -16.11 -18.16
N TYR A 41 -22.92 -14.87 -17.66
CA TYR A 41 -21.80 -14.40 -16.85
C TYR A 41 -22.26 -13.85 -15.49
N LEU A 42 -22.64 -14.78 -14.60
CA LEU A 42 -23.33 -14.47 -13.33
C LEU A 42 -22.40 -14.23 -12.13
N ALA A 43 -21.15 -14.70 -12.19
CA ALA A 43 -20.22 -14.65 -11.06
C ALA A 43 -18.86 -14.06 -11.49
N PRO A 44 -18.77 -12.74 -11.71
CA PRO A 44 -17.54 -12.11 -12.16
C PRO A 44 -16.45 -12.19 -11.11
N GLN A 45 -15.23 -12.51 -11.54
CA GLN A 45 -14.05 -12.57 -10.68
C GLN A 45 -12.99 -11.56 -11.09
N THR A 46 -12.20 -11.10 -10.11
CA THR A 46 -11.01 -10.28 -10.39
C THR A 46 -10.04 -11.08 -11.26
N GLY A 47 -9.62 -10.52 -12.38
CA GLY A 47 -8.72 -11.17 -13.35
C GLY A 47 -9.43 -11.73 -14.59
N ASP A 48 -10.77 -11.78 -14.61
CA ASP A 48 -11.50 -12.24 -15.78
C ASP A 48 -11.32 -11.28 -16.95
N ARG A 49 -10.96 -11.81 -18.13
CA ARG A 49 -10.99 -11.05 -19.37
C ARG A 49 -12.41 -10.98 -19.89
N VAL A 50 -12.88 -9.77 -20.13
CA VAL A 50 -14.24 -9.51 -20.55
C VAL A 50 -14.26 -8.67 -21.83
N CYS A 51 -15.28 -8.90 -22.65
CA CYS A 51 -15.64 -7.97 -23.72
C CYS A 51 -16.95 -7.27 -23.38
N PHE A 52 -17.05 -6.00 -23.72
CA PHE A 52 -18.15 -5.13 -23.35
C PHE A 52 -18.31 -4.00 -24.36
N ASN A 53 -19.48 -3.37 -24.36
CA ASN A 53 -19.76 -2.18 -25.17
C ASN A 53 -19.67 -0.95 -24.26
N LEU A 54 -19.09 0.14 -24.77
CA LEU A 54 -19.05 1.40 -24.03
C LEU A 54 -20.37 2.14 -24.16
N ASP A 55 -20.96 2.49 -23.02
CA ASP A 55 -22.05 3.45 -22.95
C ASP A 55 -21.55 4.80 -22.43
N HIS A 56 -21.77 5.83 -23.26
CA HIS A 56 -21.43 7.22 -22.96
C HIS A 56 -22.66 8.04 -22.52
N SER A 57 -23.82 7.40 -22.33
CA SER A 57 -25.07 8.09 -21.95
C SER A 57 -25.03 8.71 -20.55
N GLN A 58 -24.17 8.20 -19.67
CA GLN A 58 -23.98 8.71 -18.31
C GLN A 58 -22.70 9.54 -18.19
N HIS A 59 -22.65 10.42 -17.18
CA HIS A 59 -21.49 11.28 -16.88
C HIS A 59 -20.17 10.52 -16.65
N LYS A 60 -20.19 9.18 -16.56
CA LYS A 60 -19.04 8.28 -16.46
C LYS A 60 -19.18 7.15 -17.49
N PRO A 61 -18.09 6.75 -18.17
CA PRO A 61 -18.11 5.62 -19.10
C PRO A 61 -18.43 4.32 -18.35
N SER A 62 -19.50 3.66 -18.77
CA SER A 62 -19.96 2.38 -18.21
C SER A 62 -19.90 1.27 -19.24
N ALA A 63 -19.57 0.07 -18.80
CA ALA A 63 -19.57 -1.13 -19.62
C ALA A 63 -20.98 -1.73 -19.67
N GLN A 64 -21.48 -2.01 -20.87
CA GLN A 64 -22.73 -2.73 -21.14
C GLN A 64 -22.46 -4.07 -21.84
N ASN A 65 -23.36 -5.04 -21.69
CA ASN A 65 -23.26 -6.38 -22.29
C ASN A 65 -21.90 -7.07 -22.01
N ILE A 66 -21.50 -7.05 -20.74
CA ILE A 66 -20.24 -7.62 -20.29
C ILE A 66 -20.33 -9.14 -20.40
N THR A 67 -19.48 -9.72 -21.24
CA THR A 67 -19.36 -11.17 -21.49
C THR A 67 -17.93 -11.61 -21.26
N LEU A 68 -17.74 -12.86 -20.86
CA LEU A 68 -16.40 -13.45 -20.73
C LEU A 68 -15.77 -13.58 -22.12
N ALA A 69 -14.58 -13.03 -22.32
CA ALA A 69 -13.87 -13.08 -23.59
C ALA A 69 -13.02 -14.36 -23.68
N GLU A 70 -13.23 -15.14 -24.74
CA GLU A 70 -12.42 -16.33 -25.03
C GLU A 70 -10.99 -15.93 -25.42
N ARG A 71 -10.00 -16.62 -24.86
CA ARG A 71 -8.57 -16.31 -25.01
C ARG A 71 -8.11 -16.63 -26.44
N VAL A 72 -8.04 -15.62 -27.32
CA VAL A 72 -7.42 -15.79 -28.65
C VAL A 72 -5.90 -15.90 -28.47
N ALA A 73 -5.38 -17.11 -28.49
CA ALA A 73 -3.94 -17.35 -28.52
C ALA A 73 -3.39 -17.04 -29.92
N PRO A 74 -2.40 -16.13 -30.09
CA PRO A 74 -1.71 -15.97 -31.36
C PRO A 74 -0.84 -17.21 -31.67
N ALA A 75 -0.66 -17.49 -32.96
CA ALA A 75 -0.05 -18.71 -33.50
C ALA A 75 1.26 -19.11 -32.79
N ALA A 76 1.25 -20.31 -32.22
CA ALA A 76 2.30 -20.86 -31.38
C ALA A 76 3.57 -21.20 -32.17
N GLN A 77 4.55 -20.30 -32.16
CA GLN A 77 5.95 -20.71 -32.29
C GLN A 77 6.52 -20.85 -30.88
N LYS A 78 6.52 -22.10 -30.38
CA LYS A 78 7.09 -22.42 -29.07
C LYS A 78 8.61 -22.43 -29.18
N THR A 79 9.24 -21.41 -28.62
CA THR A 79 10.71 -21.28 -28.60
C THR A 79 11.26 -21.62 -27.23
N THR A 80 12.46 -22.19 -27.21
CA THR A 80 13.21 -22.46 -25.98
C THR A 80 14.32 -21.43 -25.81
N ILE A 81 14.35 -20.79 -24.64
CA ILE A 81 15.38 -19.82 -24.28
C ILE A 81 16.05 -20.20 -22.97
N THR A 82 17.31 -19.81 -22.82
CA THR A 82 18.05 -19.93 -21.56
C THR A 82 18.13 -18.55 -20.91
N ILE A 83 17.76 -18.44 -19.64
CA ILE A 83 17.83 -17.18 -18.89
C ILE A 83 19.26 -16.74 -18.73
N VAL A 84 19.53 -15.50 -19.13
CA VAL A 84 20.83 -14.84 -18.97
C VAL A 84 20.84 -13.98 -17.72
N ASP A 85 19.72 -13.30 -17.44
CA ASP A 85 19.58 -12.43 -16.29
C ASP A 85 18.13 -12.35 -15.83
N TRP A 86 17.92 -12.22 -14.53
CA TRP A 86 16.60 -12.11 -13.91
C TRP A 86 16.61 -11.08 -12.78
N ASP A 87 15.86 -9.99 -12.95
CA ASP A 87 15.71 -8.96 -11.92
C ASP A 87 14.47 -9.26 -11.07
N PHE A 88 14.73 -9.67 -9.83
CA PHE A 88 13.70 -9.96 -8.83
C PHE A 88 12.83 -8.73 -8.50
N MET A 89 13.40 -7.52 -8.49
CA MET A 89 12.66 -6.30 -8.14
C MET A 89 11.71 -5.87 -9.24
N GLN A 90 12.02 -6.18 -10.49
CA GLN A 90 11.16 -5.92 -11.66
C GLN A 90 10.27 -7.11 -12.02
N ASN A 91 10.42 -8.25 -11.32
CA ASN A 91 9.74 -9.51 -11.60
C ASN A 91 9.83 -9.87 -13.08
N GLY A 92 11.04 -9.79 -13.65
CA GLY A 92 11.26 -10.02 -15.07
C GLY A 92 12.73 -10.16 -15.39
N GLY A 93 13.00 -10.81 -16.51
CA GLY A 93 14.34 -11.08 -16.99
C GLY A 93 14.37 -11.21 -18.49
N PHE A 94 15.52 -11.60 -19.03
CA PHE A 94 15.64 -11.93 -20.44
C PHE A 94 16.50 -13.16 -20.64
N GLY A 95 16.13 -13.92 -21.66
CA GLY A 95 16.86 -15.08 -22.12
C GLY A 95 17.31 -14.92 -23.57
N LYS A 96 18.12 -15.87 -24.01
CA LYS A 96 18.55 -15.99 -25.40
C LYS A 96 18.20 -17.37 -25.94
N GLU A 97 17.85 -17.41 -27.21
CA GLU A 97 17.68 -18.66 -27.96
C GLU A 97 19.05 -19.17 -28.43
N GLU A 98 19.21 -20.48 -28.46
CA GLU A 98 20.46 -21.11 -28.88
C GLU A 98 20.66 -20.89 -30.40
N GLY A 99 21.64 -20.05 -30.75
CA GLY A 99 21.95 -19.69 -32.15
C GLY A 99 21.41 -18.34 -32.62
N ASN A 100 20.62 -17.62 -31.81
CA ASN A 100 20.09 -16.30 -32.14
C ASN A 100 20.45 -15.25 -31.07
N PRO A 101 21.13 -14.14 -31.40
CA PRO A 101 21.59 -13.17 -30.42
C PRO A 101 20.49 -12.23 -29.89
N THR A 102 19.26 -12.25 -30.42
CA THR A 102 18.21 -11.33 -30.00
C THR A 102 17.69 -11.66 -28.59
N PRO A 103 17.67 -10.69 -27.65
CA PRO A 103 17.14 -10.91 -26.31
C PRO A 103 15.63 -11.07 -26.33
N ILE A 104 15.15 -12.12 -25.67
CA ILE A 104 13.72 -12.39 -25.49
C ILE A 104 13.39 -12.16 -24.03
N PHE A 105 12.49 -11.21 -23.77
CA PHE A 105 12.09 -10.81 -22.42
C PHE A 105 11.02 -11.76 -21.85
N ILE A 106 11.11 -12.06 -20.56
CA ILE A 106 10.10 -12.81 -19.83
C ILE A 106 9.73 -12.01 -18.59
N LEU A 107 8.43 -11.83 -18.37
CA LEU A 107 7.90 -11.28 -17.12
C LEU A 107 7.39 -12.42 -16.24
N GLY A 108 7.52 -12.29 -14.93
CA GLY A 108 7.07 -13.28 -13.95
C GLY A 108 5.58 -13.60 -14.06
N GLN A 109 4.76 -12.62 -14.46
CA GLN A 109 3.32 -12.83 -14.71
C GLN A 109 3.02 -13.80 -15.87
N PHE A 110 4.00 -14.02 -16.75
CA PHE A 110 3.90 -14.88 -17.92
C PHE A 110 4.55 -16.25 -17.75
N LEU A 111 5.07 -16.54 -16.55
CA LEU A 111 5.50 -17.88 -16.15
C LEU A 111 4.27 -18.76 -15.94
N ALA A 112 4.28 -19.96 -16.52
CA ALA A 112 3.27 -20.99 -16.28
C ALA A 112 3.30 -21.47 -14.82
N ASP A 113 4.49 -21.46 -14.21
CA ASP A 113 4.70 -21.73 -12.80
C ASP A 113 5.28 -20.48 -12.11
N GLN A 114 4.44 -19.78 -11.36
CA GLN A 114 4.82 -18.60 -10.58
C GLN A 114 5.32 -18.95 -9.16
N SER A 115 5.37 -20.24 -8.81
CA SER A 115 5.82 -20.68 -7.49
C SER A 115 7.34 -20.82 -7.36
N ARG A 116 8.05 -20.77 -8.49
CA ARG A 116 9.51 -20.83 -8.56
C ARG A 116 10.06 -19.52 -9.12
N VAL A 117 11.11 -18.99 -8.49
CA VAL A 117 11.88 -17.86 -9.03
C VAL A 117 12.85 -18.39 -10.09
N PRO A 118 12.85 -17.84 -11.32
CA PRO A 118 13.84 -18.18 -12.34
C PRO A 118 15.26 -17.84 -11.90
N GLU A 119 16.18 -18.77 -12.09
CA GLU A 119 17.61 -18.56 -11.87
C GLU A 119 18.36 -18.45 -13.21
N ILE A 120 19.54 -17.83 -13.17
CA ILE A 120 20.42 -17.72 -14.34
C ILE A 120 20.81 -19.13 -14.81
N GLY A 121 20.59 -19.43 -16.08
CA GLY A 121 20.83 -20.76 -16.67
C GLY A 121 19.59 -21.66 -16.75
N ASP A 122 18.46 -21.28 -16.14
CA ASP A 122 17.21 -22.00 -16.33
C ASP A 122 16.72 -21.92 -17.79
N ARG A 123 16.19 -23.03 -18.29
CA ARG A 123 15.62 -23.12 -19.64
C ARG A 123 14.11 -22.99 -19.59
N PHE A 124 13.56 -22.16 -20.46
CA PHE A 124 12.12 -21.93 -20.58
C PHE A 124 11.65 -22.26 -21.99
N LYS A 125 10.46 -22.86 -22.08
CA LYS A 125 9.74 -23.03 -23.34
C LYS A 125 8.43 -22.28 -23.27
N GLY A 126 8.17 -21.41 -24.23
CA GLY A 126 6.96 -20.59 -24.25
C GLY A 126 6.68 -20.04 -25.64
N ASN A 127 5.56 -19.35 -25.76
CA ASN A 127 5.14 -18.72 -27.01
C ASN A 127 5.79 -17.34 -27.13
N LEU A 128 6.31 -17.02 -28.32
CA LEU A 128 6.84 -15.69 -28.61
C LEU A 128 5.73 -14.76 -29.08
N PHE A 129 5.75 -13.52 -28.59
CA PHE A 129 4.98 -12.42 -29.15
C PHE A 129 5.83 -11.16 -29.18
N GLN A 130 5.51 -10.25 -30.09
CA GLN A 130 6.14 -8.94 -30.14
C GLN A 130 5.27 -7.94 -29.41
N HIS A 131 5.83 -7.25 -28.42
CA HIS A 131 5.15 -6.19 -27.71
C HIS A 131 5.12 -4.90 -28.56
N GLU A 132 4.20 -3.97 -28.27
CA GLU A 132 4.01 -2.73 -29.06
C GLU A 132 5.26 -1.85 -29.18
N ASN A 133 6.20 -2.00 -28.23
CA ASN A 133 7.50 -1.32 -28.22
C ASN A 133 8.57 -2.01 -29.11
N GLY A 134 8.19 -3.04 -29.87
CA GLY A 134 9.06 -3.79 -30.78
C GLY A 134 9.89 -4.90 -30.12
N GLN A 135 9.82 -5.08 -28.79
CA GLN A 135 10.58 -6.11 -28.07
C GLN A 135 9.92 -7.49 -28.16
N TRP A 136 10.73 -8.52 -28.27
CA TRP A 136 10.27 -9.92 -28.22
C TRP A 136 10.05 -10.35 -26.78
N MET A 137 8.87 -10.89 -26.51
CA MET A 137 8.46 -11.35 -25.19
C MET A 137 7.95 -12.79 -25.24
N MET A 138 8.08 -13.51 -24.13
CA MET A 138 7.60 -14.89 -24.00
C MET A 138 6.38 -14.97 -23.08
N THR A 139 5.33 -15.67 -23.53
CA THR A 139 4.18 -16.09 -22.70
C THR A 139 4.12 -17.59 -22.48
N ASP A 140 3.38 -17.99 -21.45
CA ASP A 140 3.19 -19.40 -21.06
C ASP A 140 4.54 -20.11 -20.86
N ALA A 141 5.52 -19.37 -20.31
CA ALA A 141 6.88 -19.83 -20.15
C ALA A 141 6.93 -20.95 -19.11
N THR A 142 7.23 -22.15 -19.57
CA THR A 142 7.30 -23.36 -18.75
C THR A 142 8.76 -23.73 -18.52
N PHE A 143 9.14 -24.03 -17.28
CA PHE A 143 10.48 -24.53 -16.96
C PHE A 143 10.73 -25.86 -17.66
N LEU A 144 11.87 -25.97 -18.34
CA LEU A 144 12.38 -27.23 -18.86
C LEU A 144 13.40 -27.80 -17.86
N PRO A 145 13.27 -29.07 -17.46
CA PRO A 145 14.28 -29.72 -16.65
C PRO A 145 15.64 -29.73 -17.39
N PRO A 146 16.77 -29.72 -16.65
CA PRO A 146 18.09 -29.95 -17.25
C PRO A 146 18.07 -31.25 -18.07
N PRO A 147 18.76 -31.33 -19.22
CA PRO A 147 18.83 -32.57 -19.98
C PRO A 147 19.29 -33.71 -19.05
N GLU A 148 18.46 -34.74 -18.93
CA GLU A 148 18.67 -35.88 -18.02
C GLU A 148 20.09 -36.42 -18.16
N ALA A 149 20.85 -36.40 -17.06
CA ALA A 149 21.88 -37.41 -16.88
C ALA A 149 21.14 -38.75 -16.80
N GLU A 150 21.50 -39.67 -17.69
CA GLU A 150 20.83 -40.98 -17.86
C GLU A 150 20.50 -41.64 -16.51
N PRO A 151 19.27 -42.14 -16.32
CA PRO A 151 18.95 -42.90 -15.12
C PRO A 151 19.75 -44.21 -15.14
N LEU A 152 20.77 -44.31 -14.29
CA LEU A 152 21.43 -45.57 -13.92
C LEU A 152 20.47 -46.41 -13.04
N PHE A 153 19.36 -46.83 -13.62
CA PHE A 153 18.58 -47.95 -13.12
C PHE A 153 18.40 -48.92 -14.27
N GLN A 154 19.40 -49.81 -14.42
CA GLN A 154 19.25 -51.01 -15.22
C GLN A 154 18.08 -51.82 -14.66
N THR A 155 17.02 -51.92 -15.46
CA THR A 155 16.04 -52.99 -15.38
C THR A 155 16.77 -54.33 -15.53
N ALA A 156 17.18 -54.92 -14.41
CA ALA A 156 17.49 -56.33 -14.34
C ALA A 156 16.16 -57.08 -14.19
N SER A 157 15.75 -57.72 -15.28
CA SER A 157 14.75 -58.77 -15.34
C SER A 157 14.94 -59.76 -14.19
N ILE A 158 13.92 -59.95 -13.36
CA ILE A 158 13.88 -61.11 -12.47
C ILE A 158 13.32 -62.27 -13.29
N GLU A 159 14.25 -63.01 -13.88
CA GLU A 159 14.03 -64.40 -14.21
C GLU A 159 13.73 -65.20 -12.94
N THR A 160 12.80 -66.13 -13.07
CA THR A 160 12.42 -67.10 -12.05
C THR A 160 13.61 -68.03 -11.77
N ALA A 161 14.15 -67.99 -10.56
CA ALA A 161 15.03 -69.05 -10.07
C ALA A 161 14.86 -69.22 -8.54
N THR A 162 14.33 -70.38 -8.22
CA THR A 162 14.27 -71.04 -6.92
C THR A 162 15.67 -71.09 -6.29
N ASP A 163 15.86 -70.53 -5.08
CA ASP A 163 16.55 -71.30 -4.04
C ASP A 163 16.38 -70.74 -2.63
N THR A 164 16.54 -71.66 -1.71
CA THR A 164 16.03 -71.71 -0.35
C THR A 164 17.03 -71.06 0.61
N ALA A 165 16.63 -70.03 1.36
CA ALA A 165 17.38 -69.62 2.55
C ALA A 165 16.42 -69.07 3.62
N THR A 166 16.12 -69.95 4.57
CA THR A 166 15.31 -69.72 5.76
C THR A 166 16.02 -68.76 6.73
N LEU A 167 15.35 -67.67 7.11
CA LEU A 167 15.70 -66.84 8.28
C LEU A 167 14.59 -66.96 9.34
N PRO A 168 14.91 -66.86 10.64
CA PRO A 168 14.05 -67.34 11.72
C PRO A 168 12.80 -66.47 11.95
N THR A 169 11.73 -67.15 12.33
CA THR A 169 10.45 -66.59 12.76
C THR A 169 10.60 -65.82 14.08
N GLU A 170 10.72 -64.49 14.04
CA GLU A 170 10.54 -63.62 15.20
C GLU A 170 9.35 -62.68 15.03
N GLN A 171 8.23 -63.12 15.62
CA GLN A 171 7.13 -62.40 16.27
C GLN A 171 6.60 -61.06 15.66
N PRO A 172 5.36 -61.04 15.13
CA PRO A 172 4.72 -59.84 14.55
C PRO A 172 4.28 -58.76 15.56
N ARG A 173 4.54 -58.93 16.86
CA ARG A 173 4.01 -58.01 17.91
C ARG A 173 4.79 -56.70 18.04
N ILE A 174 6.07 -56.65 17.65
CA ILE A 174 6.89 -55.43 17.74
C ILE A 174 6.57 -54.48 16.59
N ILE A 175 6.22 -55.02 15.42
CA ILE A 175 5.92 -54.20 14.23
C ILE A 175 4.59 -53.44 14.44
N GLU A 176 3.57 -54.09 15.01
CA GLU A 176 2.29 -53.43 15.31
C GLU A 176 2.41 -52.33 16.38
N SER A 177 3.29 -52.48 17.38
CA SER A 177 3.51 -51.44 18.40
C SER A 177 4.30 -50.26 17.84
N ILE A 178 5.25 -50.49 16.92
CA ILE A 178 5.98 -49.42 16.22
C ILE A 178 5.04 -48.65 15.27
N TYR A 179 4.17 -49.33 14.52
CA TYR A 179 3.17 -48.67 13.66
C TYR A 179 2.06 -47.96 14.48
N LYS A 180 1.72 -48.44 15.68
CA LYS A 180 0.84 -47.70 16.61
C LYS A 180 1.54 -46.52 17.31
N LEU A 181 2.86 -46.57 17.53
CA LEU A 181 3.62 -45.46 18.10
C LEU A 181 3.90 -44.35 17.08
N TYR A 182 3.98 -44.68 15.79
CA TYR A 182 4.02 -43.73 14.68
C TYR A 182 2.64 -43.61 14.02
N LYS A 183 1.60 -43.37 14.83
CA LYS A 183 0.47 -42.61 14.30
C LYS A 183 0.99 -41.18 14.16
N ALA A 184 1.46 -40.83 12.97
CA ALA A 184 1.67 -39.43 12.61
C ALA A 184 0.41 -38.68 13.06
N PRO A 185 0.54 -37.56 13.80
CA PRO A 185 -0.63 -36.77 14.14
C PRO A 185 -1.40 -36.55 12.83
N GLU A 186 -2.69 -36.91 12.82
CA GLU A 186 -3.58 -36.47 11.76
C GLU A 186 -3.23 -35.01 11.49
N PRO A 187 -2.96 -34.61 10.24
CA PRO A 187 -2.58 -33.23 9.96
C PRO A 187 -3.65 -32.38 10.62
N GLU A 188 -3.27 -31.63 11.67
CA GLU A 188 -4.17 -30.73 12.36
C GLU A 188 -4.79 -29.91 11.24
N THR A 189 -6.08 -30.15 10.98
CA THR A 189 -6.82 -29.39 10.01
C THR A 189 -6.76 -27.97 10.52
N LEU A 190 -5.80 -27.18 10.01
CA LEU A 190 -5.66 -25.77 10.30
C LEU A 190 -6.98 -25.17 9.89
N THR A 191 -7.85 -24.91 10.86
CA THR A 191 -9.18 -24.37 10.65
C THR A 191 -8.99 -23.11 9.82
N GLU A 192 -9.37 -23.13 8.55
CA GLU A 192 -9.20 -21.96 7.69
C GLU A 192 -10.00 -20.82 8.30
N LEU A 193 -9.31 -19.76 8.70
CA LEU A 193 -9.93 -18.57 9.23
C LEU A 193 -10.79 -17.94 8.14
N PRO A 194 -11.99 -17.43 8.50
CA PRO A 194 -12.91 -16.88 7.52
C PRO A 194 -12.26 -15.68 6.83
N VAL A 195 -12.13 -15.79 5.51
CA VAL A 195 -11.64 -14.72 4.65
C VAL A 195 -12.73 -13.64 4.55
N ASN A 196 -12.34 -12.37 4.47
CA ASN A 196 -13.24 -11.20 4.40
C ASN A 196 -14.07 -10.90 5.65
N GLN A 197 -13.72 -11.47 6.81
CA GLN A 197 -14.30 -11.08 8.10
C GLN A 197 -13.27 -10.36 8.96
N VAL A 198 -13.73 -9.43 9.81
CA VAL A 198 -12.87 -8.80 10.82
C VAL A 198 -12.69 -9.78 11.97
N LEU A 199 -11.46 -10.22 12.16
CA LEU A 199 -11.05 -11.13 13.22
C LEU A 199 -10.34 -10.37 14.33
N SER A 200 -10.56 -10.80 15.58
CA SER A 200 -9.90 -10.21 16.75
C SER A 200 -8.93 -11.22 17.37
N GLY A 201 -7.74 -10.76 17.73
CA GLY A 201 -6.71 -11.60 18.34
C GLY A 201 -5.75 -10.81 19.24
N GLU A 202 -4.73 -11.49 19.73
CA GLU A 202 -3.69 -10.91 20.59
C GLU A 202 -2.30 -11.16 20.01
N VAL A 203 -1.45 -10.13 19.95
CA VAL A 203 -0.07 -10.27 19.48
C VAL A 203 0.74 -11.07 20.50
N THR A 204 1.18 -12.28 20.15
CA THR A 204 1.94 -13.16 21.06
C THR A 204 3.45 -13.00 20.91
N SER A 205 3.91 -12.62 19.73
CA SER A 205 5.34 -12.38 19.47
C SER A 205 5.53 -11.31 18.40
N TRP A 206 6.60 -10.53 18.56
CA TRP A 206 6.98 -9.46 17.65
C TRP A 206 8.50 -9.35 17.60
N ASP A 207 9.07 -9.36 16.39
CA ASP A 207 10.48 -9.09 16.12
C ASP A 207 10.58 -7.77 15.34
N ASP A 208 11.08 -6.71 15.99
CA ASP A 208 11.21 -5.38 15.39
C ASP A 208 12.36 -5.30 14.38
N VAL A 209 13.36 -6.18 14.49
CA VAL A 209 14.53 -6.21 13.59
C VAL A 209 14.14 -6.86 12.27
N LYS A 210 13.42 -7.98 12.33
CA LYS A 210 12.93 -8.70 11.15
C LYS A 210 11.59 -8.19 10.63
N GLY A 211 10.87 -7.41 11.45
CA GLY A 211 9.63 -6.75 11.05
C GLY A 211 8.43 -7.68 10.93
N TYR A 212 8.36 -8.77 11.70
CA TYR A 212 7.22 -9.69 11.68
C TYR A 212 6.78 -10.12 13.08
N GLY A 213 5.57 -10.64 13.17
CA GLY A 213 5.04 -11.22 14.40
C GLY A 213 3.91 -12.21 14.17
N PHE A 214 3.35 -12.66 15.28
CA PHE A 214 2.24 -13.62 15.29
C PHE A 214 1.10 -13.13 16.17
N ILE A 215 -0.12 -13.34 15.70
CA ILE A 215 -1.36 -13.01 16.38
C ILE A 215 -2.05 -14.32 16.75
N ARG A 216 -2.38 -14.50 18.02
CA ARG A 216 -3.23 -15.61 18.48
C ARG A 216 -4.70 -15.28 18.24
N TYR A 217 -5.41 -16.20 17.62
CA TYR A 217 -6.84 -16.10 17.32
C TYR A 217 -7.60 -17.27 17.93
N GLY A 218 -8.74 -16.98 18.57
CA GLY A 218 -9.60 -18.02 19.18
C GLY A 218 -9.08 -18.60 20.49
N SER A 219 -9.81 -19.60 21.01
CA SER A 219 -9.45 -20.38 22.21
C SER A 219 -8.43 -21.47 21.92
N ASP A 220 -8.38 -21.96 20.68
CA ASP A 220 -7.38 -22.89 20.20
C ASP A 220 -6.13 -22.09 19.79
N ALA A 221 -4.94 -22.58 20.08
CA ALA A 221 -3.66 -21.87 19.96
C ALA A 221 -3.24 -21.51 18.51
N GLN A 222 -4.18 -21.27 17.60
CA GLN A 222 -3.97 -20.89 16.22
C GLN A 222 -3.28 -19.52 16.16
N THR A 223 -2.11 -19.52 15.51
CA THR A 223 -1.29 -18.33 15.32
C THR A 223 -1.29 -17.91 13.87
N VAL A 224 -1.59 -16.63 13.65
CA VAL A 224 -1.65 -15.99 12.33
C VAL A 224 -0.41 -15.14 12.16
N PHE A 225 0.32 -15.36 11.07
CA PHE A 225 1.50 -14.57 10.74
C PHE A 225 1.11 -13.18 10.23
N PHE A 226 1.84 -12.15 10.65
CA PHE A 226 1.71 -10.81 10.07
C PHE A 226 3.07 -10.10 9.96
N HIS A 227 3.22 -9.29 8.92
CA HIS A 227 4.40 -8.45 8.69
C HIS A 227 4.13 -7.00 9.13
N ILE A 228 5.17 -6.22 9.41
CA ILE A 228 5.08 -4.80 9.78
C ILE A 228 4.32 -3.98 8.74
N SER A 229 4.44 -4.36 7.46
CA SER A 229 3.70 -3.70 6.36
C SER A 229 2.19 -3.93 6.44
N SER A 230 1.74 -5.00 7.10
CA SER A 230 0.33 -5.25 7.36
C SER A 230 -0.17 -4.46 8.57
N PHE A 231 0.70 -3.96 9.44
CA PHE A 231 0.31 -3.17 10.60
C PHE A 231 -0.02 -1.74 10.16
N HIS A 232 -1.28 -1.34 10.31
CA HIS A 232 -1.83 -0.13 9.70
C HIS A 232 -1.55 1.14 10.52
N TYR A 233 -0.33 1.24 11.07
CA TYR A 233 0.21 2.41 11.78
C TYR A 233 1.59 2.77 11.23
N ALA A 234 1.84 4.05 10.95
CA ALA A 234 3.10 4.59 10.44
C ALA A 234 4.14 4.87 11.54
N THR A 235 3.67 5.22 12.74
CA THR A 235 4.48 5.66 13.89
C THR A 235 4.43 4.69 15.05
N ALA A 236 3.33 3.95 15.21
CA ALA A 236 3.25 2.89 16.22
C ALA A 236 3.94 1.61 15.75
N ARG A 237 4.39 0.82 16.72
CA ARG A 237 4.90 -0.55 16.51
C ARG A 237 4.02 -1.52 17.30
N PRO A 238 3.80 -2.74 16.79
CA PRO A 238 3.12 -3.79 17.54
C PRO A 238 3.90 -4.11 18.83
N LYS A 239 3.17 -4.41 19.90
CA LYS A 239 3.73 -4.89 21.16
C LYS A 239 3.08 -6.21 21.53
N ILE A 240 3.87 -7.07 22.17
CA ILE A 240 3.40 -8.33 22.72
C ILE A 240 2.31 -8.04 23.77
N GLY A 241 1.22 -8.81 23.74
CA GLY A 241 0.05 -8.66 24.61
C GLY A 241 -1.01 -7.68 24.11
N GLN A 242 -0.83 -7.05 22.94
CA GLN A 242 -1.83 -6.13 22.40
C GLN A 242 -2.98 -6.87 21.71
N SER A 243 -4.21 -6.48 22.05
CA SER A 243 -5.39 -6.89 21.29
C SER A 243 -5.47 -6.14 19.96
N VAL A 244 -5.62 -6.87 18.86
CA VAL A 244 -5.65 -6.37 17.49
C VAL A 244 -6.86 -6.91 16.72
N SER A 245 -7.35 -6.14 15.77
CA SER A 245 -8.37 -6.54 14.79
C SER A 245 -7.74 -6.58 13.39
N PHE A 246 -8.05 -7.59 12.58
CA PHE A 246 -7.39 -7.82 11.28
C PHE A 246 -8.27 -8.59 10.29
N TYR A 247 -7.89 -8.57 9.00
CA TYR A 247 -8.44 -9.46 7.98
C TYR A 247 -7.49 -10.63 7.69
N CYS A 248 -8.01 -11.78 7.28
CA CYS A 248 -7.19 -12.84 6.70
C CYS A 248 -7.18 -12.75 5.18
N LYS A 249 -5.99 -12.88 4.57
CA LYS A 249 -5.90 -13.15 3.13
C LYS A 249 -6.30 -14.60 2.86
N PRO A 250 -6.95 -14.89 1.72
CA PRO A 250 -7.16 -16.28 1.30
C PRO A 250 -5.81 -16.98 1.12
N THR A 251 -5.73 -18.23 1.55
CA THR A 251 -4.56 -19.07 1.33
C THR A 251 -4.44 -19.43 -0.14
N VAL A 252 -3.25 -19.29 -0.71
CA VAL A 252 -2.94 -19.81 -2.05
C VAL A 252 -1.89 -20.90 -1.83
N LYS A 253 -2.28 -22.18 -1.99
CA LYS A 253 -1.51 -23.43 -1.73
C LYS A 253 -0.93 -23.54 -0.31
N GLU A 254 -1.43 -24.46 0.52
CA GLU A 254 -0.86 -25.07 1.76
C GLU A 254 -0.05 -24.19 2.76
N GLU A 255 0.13 -22.90 2.51
CA GLU A 255 0.78 -21.93 3.36
C GLU A 255 -0.18 -21.50 4.47
N ARG A 256 0.37 -21.21 5.65
CA ARG A 256 -0.42 -20.67 6.76
C ARG A 256 -1.01 -19.32 6.38
N GLN A 257 -2.28 -19.11 6.71
CA GLN A 257 -2.98 -17.84 6.48
C GLN A 257 -2.23 -16.66 7.10
N LYS A 258 -2.21 -15.55 6.35
CA LYS A 258 -1.49 -14.32 6.70
C LYS A 258 -2.49 -13.21 7.04
N ALA A 259 -2.23 -12.47 8.10
CA ALA A 259 -3.04 -11.31 8.46
C ALA A 259 -2.75 -10.15 7.51
N ALA A 260 -3.81 -9.62 6.92
CA ALA A 260 -3.84 -8.36 6.20
C ALA A 260 -4.44 -7.28 7.09
N LYS A 261 -3.86 -6.08 6.99
CA LYS A 261 -4.39 -4.84 7.58
C LYS A 261 -4.77 -5.02 9.07
N VAL A 262 -3.74 -5.10 9.90
CA VAL A 262 -3.83 -5.27 11.35
C VAL A 262 -3.93 -3.89 12.01
N VAL A 263 -4.96 -3.68 12.83
CA VAL A 263 -5.20 -2.47 13.63
C VAL A 263 -5.31 -2.82 15.11
N LEU A 264 -5.15 -1.86 16.02
CA LEU A 264 -5.42 -2.11 17.45
C LEU A 264 -6.93 -2.20 17.67
N ARG A 265 -7.34 -3.03 18.65
CA ARG A 265 -8.75 -3.17 19.03
C ARG A 265 -9.30 -1.82 19.47
N GLY A 266 -10.39 -1.37 18.84
CA GLY A 266 -10.99 -0.03 19.02
C GLY A 266 -10.77 0.93 17.85
N ASP A 267 -9.79 0.66 16.98
CA ASP A 267 -9.51 1.44 15.77
C ASP A 267 -10.06 0.77 14.49
N GLU A 268 -11.09 -0.07 14.63
CA GLU A 268 -11.65 -0.90 13.53
C GLU A 268 -12.16 -0.08 12.35
N VAL A 269 -12.56 1.17 12.57
CA VAL A 269 -12.94 2.12 11.51
C VAL A 269 -11.82 2.28 10.46
N SER A 270 -10.55 2.14 10.88
CA SER A 270 -9.39 2.25 9.99
C SER A 270 -9.15 1.01 9.12
N LEU A 271 -9.82 -0.12 9.39
CA LEU A 271 -9.78 -1.31 8.54
C LEU A 271 -10.35 -1.04 7.14
N HIS A 272 -11.25 -0.06 7.03
CA HIS A 272 -11.86 0.33 5.75
C HIS A 272 -11.13 1.47 5.05
N ASP A 273 -10.17 2.13 5.71
CA ASP A 273 -9.43 3.27 5.17
C ASP A 273 -8.12 2.84 4.51
N ASP A 274 -7.73 3.41 3.37
CA ASP A 274 -6.44 3.09 2.72
C ASP A 274 -5.21 3.71 3.43
N PHE A 275 -5.45 4.60 4.38
CA PHE A 275 -4.40 5.37 5.05
C PHE A 275 -4.23 4.92 6.50
N PRO A 276 -2.98 4.76 7.00
CA PRO A 276 -2.70 4.32 8.36
C PRO A 276 -3.52 5.08 9.41
N SER A 277 -3.97 4.41 10.47
CA SER A 277 -4.85 5.01 11.48
C SER A 277 -4.20 6.19 12.22
N ASP A 278 -2.88 6.16 12.40
CA ASP A 278 -2.07 7.26 12.94
C ASP A 278 -1.55 8.22 11.86
N TYR A 279 -1.96 8.02 10.61
CA TYR A 279 -1.75 8.98 9.53
C TYR A 279 -2.55 10.24 9.87
N ASN A 280 -1.83 11.21 10.43
CA ASN A 280 -2.35 12.54 10.70
C ASN A 280 -2.72 13.25 9.38
N ARG A 281 -3.90 12.93 8.83
CA ARG A 281 -4.68 13.96 8.16
C ARG A 281 -4.84 15.10 9.16
N PRO A 282 -4.84 16.37 8.76
CA PRO A 282 -5.32 17.44 9.61
C PRO A 282 -6.82 17.21 9.84
N ARG A 283 -7.18 16.21 10.65
CA ARG A 283 -8.49 16.14 11.25
C ARG A 283 -8.50 17.32 12.19
N LEU A 284 -9.23 18.38 11.83
CA LEU A 284 -9.84 19.23 12.85
C LEU A 284 -10.71 18.29 13.69
N SER A 285 -10.09 17.63 14.66
CA SER A 285 -10.80 16.86 15.66
C SER A 285 -11.86 17.79 16.23
N THR A 286 -13.08 17.29 16.42
CA THR A 286 -14.21 18.06 16.93
C THR A 286 -13.83 18.83 18.20
N ALA A 287 -12.87 18.30 18.99
CA ALA A 287 -12.30 18.93 20.18
C ALA A 287 -11.39 20.15 19.91
N ASN A 288 -10.71 20.22 18.76
CA ASN A 288 -9.80 21.32 18.39
C ASN A 288 -10.46 22.36 17.46
N MET A 289 -11.61 22.03 16.88
CA MET A 289 -12.44 22.94 16.08
C MET A 289 -12.70 24.30 16.77
N PRO A 290 -13.13 24.38 18.04
CA PRO A 290 -13.40 25.69 18.67
C PRO A 290 -12.14 26.55 18.77
N ARG A 291 -10.97 25.96 19.08
CA ARG A 291 -9.69 26.70 19.15
C ARG A 291 -9.28 27.25 17.79
N PHE A 292 -9.47 26.46 16.74
CA PHE A 292 -9.21 26.89 15.37
C PHE A 292 -10.10 28.06 14.95
N LEU A 293 -11.41 27.98 15.23
CA LEU A 293 -12.36 29.05 14.92
C LEU A 293 -12.05 30.33 15.68
N ILE A 294 -11.74 30.24 16.97
CA ILE A 294 -11.31 31.39 17.79
C ILE A 294 -10.03 32.02 17.23
N ASN A 295 -9.04 31.21 16.85
CA ASN A 295 -7.79 31.72 16.30
C ASN A 295 -7.98 32.41 14.94
N ILE A 296 -8.84 31.87 14.07
CA ILE A 296 -9.23 32.53 12.81
C ILE A 296 -9.96 33.85 13.09
N LEU A 297 -10.87 33.86 14.05
CA LEU A 297 -11.59 35.09 14.43
C LEU A 297 -10.63 36.17 14.90
N ILE A 298 -9.69 35.85 15.82
CA ILE A 298 -8.66 36.79 16.30
C ILE A 298 -7.81 37.31 15.14
N ALA A 299 -7.33 36.43 14.27
CA ALA A 299 -6.51 36.81 13.11
C ALA A 299 -7.27 37.74 12.15
N THR A 300 -8.56 37.46 11.94
CA THR A 300 -9.42 38.23 11.03
C THR A 300 -9.73 39.60 11.61
N VAL A 301 -10.17 39.66 12.87
CA VAL A 301 -10.46 40.92 13.58
C VAL A 301 -9.22 41.81 13.60
N PHE A 302 -8.05 41.28 13.94
CA PHE A 302 -6.81 42.04 13.92
C PHE A 302 -6.51 42.61 12.52
N THR A 303 -6.57 41.77 11.49
CA THR A 303 -6.27 42.20 10.11
C THR A 303 -7.28 43.25 9.62
N VAL A 304 -8.55 43.12 9.97
CA VAL A 304 -9.60 44.11 9.64
C VAL A 304 -9.37 45.44 10.38
N CYS A 305 -8.99 45.41 11.65
CA CYS A 305 -8.64 46.61 12.42
C CYS A 305 -7.41 47.33 11.85
N VAL A 306 -6.41 46.59 11.35
CA VAL A 306 -5.27 47.20 10.64
C VAL A 306 -5.72 47.77 9.29
N ALA A 307 -6.57 47.03 8.55
CA ALA A 307 -7.07 47.44 7.24
C ALA A 307 -7.96 48.69 7.28
N SER A 308 -8.68 48.92 8.37
CA SER A 308 -9.49 50.13 8.55
C SER A 308 -8.63 51.40 8.65
N VAL A 309 -7.36 51.26 9.03
CA VAL A 309 -6.40 52.37 9.10
C VAL A 309 -5.47 52.42 7.88
N SER A 310 -4.89 51.28 7.46
CA SER A 310 -4.01 51.19 6.28
C SER A 310 -4.17 49.85 5.55
N LYS A 311 -4.61 49.91 4.29
CA LYS A 311 -4.75 48.72 3.44
C LYS A 311 -3.40 48.12 3.07
N ILE A 312 -2.38 48.96 2.87
CA ILE A 312 -1.02 48.52 2.53
C ILE A 312 -0.43 47.70 3.68
N LEU A 313 -0.54 48.21 4.91
CA LEU A 313 -0.07 47.50 6.09
C LEU A 313 -0.81 46.17 6.29
N ALA A 314 -2.14 46.17 6.11
CA ALA A 314 -2.94 44.94 6.17
C ALA A 314 -2.52 43.92 5.10
N GLY A 315 -2.21 44.37 3.87
CA GLY A 315 -1.69 43.53 2.80
C GLY A 315 -0.35 42.88 3.16
N LEU A 316 0.56 43.63 3.79
CA LEU A 316 1.83 43.10 4.31
C LEU A 316 1.59 42.04 5.40
N TYR A 317 0.72 42.32 6.37
CA TYR A 317 0.35 41.35 7.40
C TYR A 317 -0.21 40.06 6.80
N PHE A 318 -1.08 40.17 5.79
CA PHE A 318 -1.64 39.03 5.10
C PHE A 318 -0.55 38.21 4.37
N ALA A 319 0.33 38.86 3.61
CA ALA A 319 1.41 38.20 2.89
C ALA A 319 2.36 37.45 3.84
N VAL A 320 2.83 38.12 4.90
CA VAL A 320 3.73 37.50 5.90
C VAL A 320 3.00 36.38 6.67
N SER A 321 1.70 36.52 6.92
CA SER A 321 0.88 35.46 7.52
C SER A 321 0.77 34.22 6.63
N VAL A 322 0.61 34.37 5.33
CA VAL A 322 0.59 33.23 4.39
C VAL A 322 1.94 32.51 4.40
N VAL A 323 3.05 33.25 4.34
CA VAL A 323 4.40 32.67 4.42
C VAL A 323 4.58 31.93 5.74
N SER A 324 4.16 32.52 6.86
CA SER A 324 4.27 31.88 8.19
C SER A 324 3.44 30.60 8.27
N TYR A 325 2.20 30.63 7.79
CA TYR A 325 1.37 29.45 7.73
C TYR A 325 2.04 28.30 6.95
N LEU A 326 2.64 28.60 5.79
CA LEU A 326 3.33 27.61 4.96
C LEU A 326 4.61 27.08 5.64
N MET A 327 5.42 27.93 6.27
CA MET A 327 6.62 27.48 6.99
C MET A 327 6.29 26.55 8.16
N TYR A 328 5.25 26.87 8.94
CA TYR A 328 4.78 26.00 10.02
C TYR A 328 4.23 24.66 9.49
N LYS A 329 3.57 24.67 8.32
CA LYS A 329 3.12 23.45 7.63
C LYS A 329 4.30 22.60 7.17
N PHE A 330 5.31 23.20 6.53
CA PHE A 330 6.50 22.50 6.05
C PHE A 330 7.34 21.92 7.19
N ASP A 331 7.55 22.67 8.29
CA ASP A 331 8.28 22.14 9.47
C ASP A 331 7.61 20.87 10.02
N LYS A 332 6.27 20.83 10.02
CA LYS A 332 5.52 19.63 10.43
C LYS A 332 5.67 18.48 9.44
N GLN A 333 5.66 18.75 8.13
CA GLN A 333 5.84 17.72 7.10
C GLN A 333 7.22 17.08 7.16
N ILE A 334 8.26 17.88 7.40
CA ILE A 334 9.64 17.39 7.51
C ILE A 334 9.82 16.55 8.78
N ALA A 335 9.16 16.92 9.89
CA ALA A 335 9.14 16.11 11.11
C ALA A 335 8.38 14.76 10.97
N ARG A 336 7.59 14.56 9.91
CA ARG A 336 6.69 13.42 9.71
C ARG A 336 7.20 12.36 8.72
N ASN A 337 8.35 12.58 8.07
CA ASN A 337 8.96 11.63 7.12
C ASN A 337 10.19 10.93 7.75
N PRO A 338 10.02 9.81 8.47
CA PRO A 338 11.14 9.09 9.09
C PRO A 338 12.03 8.35 8.07
N LYS A 339 11.59 8.14 6.82
CA LYS A 339 12.36 7.45 5.77
C LYS A 339 13.66 8.17 5.35
N LYS A 340 13.87 9.42 5.77
CA LYS A 340 15.13 10.17 5.58
C LYS A 340 16.02 10.21 6.83
N LYS A 341 15.86 9.27 7.78
CA LYS A 341 16.79 9.10 8.91
C LYS A 341 17.94 8.14 8.56
N SER A 342 18.68 8.44 7.50
CA SER A 342 20.07 7.99 7.39
C SER A 342 20.95 9.23 7.51
N TYR A 343 21.63 9.32 8.64
CA TYR A 343 22.86 10.06 8.87
C TYR A 343 22.99 11.51 8.36
N GLU A 344 21.99 12.38 8.48
CA GLU A 344 22.25 13.83 8.63
C GLU A 344 21.02 14.63 9.11
N TYR A 345 21.22 15.51 10.07
CA TYR A 345 20.21 16.41 10.64
C TYR A 345 19.97 17.59 9.67
N GLN A 346 19.19 17.42 8.60
CA GLN A 346 19.25 18.37 7.47
C GLN A 346 17.91 18.86 6.92
N GLY A 347 16.89 19.08 7.77
CA GLY A 347 15.64 19.65 7.27
C GLY A 347 14.68 20.33 8.25
N ARG A 348 14.96 20.39 9.56
CA ARG A 348 14.02 21.03 10.50
C ARG A 348 14.24 22.55 10.51
N ILE A 349 13.16 23.34 10.43
CA ILE A 349 13.27 24.80 10.46
C ILE A 349 13.63 25.23 11.89
N PRO A 350 14.73 25.98 12.12
CA PRO A 350 15.08 26.46 13.45
C PRO A 350 13.94 27.27 14.08
N GLU A 351 13.66 27.08 15.37
CA GLU A 351 12.56 27.78 16.06
C GLU A 351 12.72 29.31 16.00
N LYS A 352 13.97 29.78 15.95
CA LYS A 352 14.34 31.19 15.77
C LYS A 352 13.71 31.78 14.51
N ASN A 353 13.73 31.07 13.38
CA ASN A 353 13.23 31.58 12.11
C ASN A 353 11.70 31.75 12.14
N LEU A 354 11.00 30.82 12.81
CA LEU A 354 9.55 30.92 13.01
C LEU A 354 9.20 32.15 13.85
N HIS A 355 9.91 32.39 14.95
CA HIS A 355 9.66 33.56 15.82
C HIS A 355 10.05 34.89 15.18
N ILE A 356 11.06 34.93 14.30
CA ILE A 356 11.39 36.13 13.51
C ILE A 356 10.20 36.49 12.62
N LEU A 357 9.64 35.49 11.93
CA LEU A 357 8.50 35.70 11.03
C LEU A 357 7.24 36.11 11.79
N ASP A 358 7.03 35.55 12.99
CA ASP A 358 5.94 35.95 13.88
C ASP A 358 6.08 37.43 14.31
N THR A 359 7.29 37.86 14.67
CA THR A 359 7.61 39.27 15.01
C THR A 359 7.41 40.23 13.84
N LEU A 360 7.64 39.78 12.59
CA LEU A 360 7.44 40.60 11.38
C LEU A 360 5.97 40.72 10.94
N GLY A 361 5.03 40.12 11.69
CA GLY A 361 3.60 40.18 11.40
C GLY A 361 3.00 38.90 10.84
N GLY A 362 3.77 37.80 10.81
CA GLY A 362 3.29 36.48 10.42
C GLY A 362 2.51 35.74 11.53
N TRP A 363 2.44 36.33 12.73
CA TRP A 363 1.80 35.71 13.88
C TRP A 363 0.33 35.31 13.68
N PRO A 364 -0.52 36.02 12.89
CA PRO A 364 -1.89 35.57 12.63
C PRO A 364 -1.91 34.23 11.88
N GLY A 365 -1.09 34.10 10.85
CA GLY A 365 -0.92 32.84 10.10
C GLY A 365 -0.33 31.71 10.95
N ALA A 366 0.62 32.03 11.83
CA ALA A 366 1.16 31.07 12.79
C ALA A 366 0.13 30.64 13.86
N LEU A 367 -0.72 31.55 14.33
CA LEU A 367 -1.77 31.24 15.31
C LEU A 367 -2.77 30.21 14.75
N VAL A 368 -3.15 30.36 13.48
CA VAL A 368 -4.00 29.42 12.76
C VAL A 368 -3.26 28.10 12.49
N SER A 369 -2.04 28.13 11.97
CA SER A 369 -1.28 26.92 11.65
C SER A 369 -0.97 26.06 12.89
N ARG A 370 -0.69 26.69 14.04
CA ARG A 370 -0.45 26.00 15.31
C ARG A 370 -1.67 25.19 15.77
N ALA A 371 -2.88 25.72 15.57
CA ALA A 371 -4.13 25.02 15.87
C ALA A 371 -4.42 23.88 14.88
N VAL A 372 -4.16 24.09 13.58
CA VAL A 372 -4.38 23.06 12.54
C VAL A 372 -3.44 21.87 12.68
N TYR A 373 -2.16 22.12 12.96
CA TYR A 373 -1.12 21.08 12.93
C TYR A 373 -0.70 20.56 14.31
N ASN A 374 -1.36 21.02 15.39
CA ASN A 374 -0.93 20.81 16.77
C ASN A 374 0.59 21.04 16.91
N HIS A 375 1.06 22.16 16.33
CA HIS A 375 2.47 22.45 16.23
C HIS A 375 2.93 23.16 17.51
N LYS A 376 3.71 22.47 18.34
CA LYS A 376 4.31 23.00 19.58
C LYS A 376 3.28 23.72 20.47
N THR A 377 2.11 23.10 20.63
CA THR A 377 1.01 23.56 21.49
C THR A 377 1.18 23.16 22.96
N SER A 378 2.10 22.24 23.27
CA SER A 378 2.41 21.80 24.65
C SER A 378 3.82 22.20 25.12
N LYS A 379 4.68 22.71 24.23
CA LYS A 379 6.05 23.14 24.58
C LYS A 379 6.01 24.55 25.16
N ILE A 380 6.01 24.64 26.49
CA ILE A 380 5.83 25.89 27.24
C ILE A 380 6.81 26.99 26.81
N SER A 381 8.09 26.67 26.58
CA SER A 381 9.08 27.66 26.14
C SER A 381 8.75 28.29 24.78
N PHE A 382 8.28 27.48 23.83
CA PHE A 382 7.86 27.96 22.51
C PHE A 382 6.59 28.83 22.60
N ILE A 383 5.64 28.44 23.45
CA ILE A 383 4.39 29.19 23.65
C ILE A 383 4.66 30.58 24.24
N ARG A 384 5.52 30.65 25.28
CA ARG A 384 5.91 31.93 25.90
C ARG A 384 6.60 32.86 24.90
N LEU A 385 7.57 32.32 24.15
CA LEU A 385 8.30 33.11 23.17
C LEU A 385 7.40 33.58 22.03
N PHE A 386 6.48 32.74 21.56
CA PHE A 386 5.46 33.15 20.58
C PHE A 386 4.62 34.33 21.09
N TRP A 387 4.05 34.25 22.30
CA TRP A 387 3.23 35.34 22.83
C TRP A 387 4.03 36.62 23.07
N LEU A 388 5.32 36.49 23.42
CA LEU A 388 6.22 37.64 23.48
C LEU A 388 6.37 38.30 22.10
N THR A 389 6.57 37.53 21.02
CA THR A 389 6.65 38.08 19.66
C THR A 389 5.37 38.76 19.22
N VAL A 390 4.20 38.21 19.57
CA VAL A 390 2.89 38.83 19.32
C VAL A 390 2.76 40.16 20.06
N ALA A 391 3.10 40.20 21.35
CA ALA A 391 3.02 41.42 22.15
C ALA A 391 3.94 42.53 21.60
N ILE A 392 5.17 42.18 21.23
CA ILE A 392 6.12 43.11 20.60
C ILE A 392 5.57 43.65 19.28
N ASN A 393 5.05 42.76 18.41
CA ASN A 393 4.50 43.17 17.12
C ASN A 393 3.27 44.09 17.29
N ILE A 394 2.36 43.77 18.21
CA ILE A 394 1.19 44.61 18.52
C ILE A 394 1.63 45.98 19.05
N ALA A 395 2.62 46.04 19.96
CA ALA A 395 3.13 47.30 20.48
C ALA A 395 3.77 48.17 19.39
N ILE A 396 4.56 47.57 18.49
CA ILE A 396 5.14 48.27 17.33
C ILE A 396 4.04 48.76 16.40
N THR A 397 3.03 47.93 16.12
CA THR A 397 1.90 48.30 15.27
C THR A 397 1.13 49.46 15.87
N TYR A 398 0.82 49.40 17.16
CA TYR A 398 0.12 50.46 17.87
C TYR A 398 0.90 51.77 17.88
N ALA A 399 2.20 51.73 18.18
CA ALA A 399 3.07 52.89 18.13
C ALA A 399 3.13 53.46 16.69
N LEU A 400 3.28 52.59 15.69
CA LEU A 400 3.30 52.99 14.29
C LEU A 400 1.99 53.65 13.89
N LEU A 401 0.83 53.11 14.31
CA LEU A 401 -0.52 53.64 14.04
C LEU A 401 -0.82 54.97 14.75
N ILE A 402 -0.27 55.21 15.95
CA ILE A 402 -0.43 56.50 16.65
C ILE A 402 0.47 57.57 16.05
N HIS A 403 1.75 57.25 15.86
CA HIS A 403 2.70 58.18 15.22
C HIS A 403 2.45 58.34 13.73
N TYR A 404 1.57 57.50 13.17
CA TYR A 404 1.12 57.54 11.78
C TYR A 404 0.44 58.84 11.38
N ALA A 405 -0.37 59.40 12.28
CA ALA A 405 -1.23 60.54 11.97
C ALA A 405 -0.43 61.82 11.67
N ASP A 406 0.77 61.94 12.26
CA ASP A 406 1.51 63.20 12.33
C ASP A 406 2.86 63.20 11.59
N ASN A 407 3.34 62.06 11.08
CA ASN A 407 4.68 61.94 10.47
C ASN A 407 4.68 61.87 8.93
N PRO A 408 5.37 62.78 8.22
CA PRO A 408 5.39 62.83 6.75
C PRO A 408 6.10 61.63 6.10
N LEU A 409 7.05 61.00 6.79
CA LEU A 409 7.78 59.82 6.28
C LEU A 409 6.89 58.56 6.17
N LEU A 410 5.82 58.49 6.96
CA LEU A 410 4.88 57.37 6.96
C LEU A 410 3.70 57.60 6.00
N SER A 411 3.64 58.74 5.31
CA SER A 411 2.58 59.09 4.37
C SER A 411 2.36 58.07 3.23
N LEU A 412 3.38 57.26 2.90
CA LEU A 412 3.28 56.20 1.88
C LEU A 412 2.38 55.02 2.28
N LEU A 413 2.10 54.83 3.57
CA LEU A 413 1.13 53.82 4.03
C LEU A 413 -0.32 54.37 4.00
N ARG A 414 -0.52 55.62 3.54
CA ARG A 414 -1.81 56.33 3.55
C ARG A 414 -2.51 55.88 2.28
N ASN A 415 -3.72 55.35 2.46
CA ASN A 415 -4.52 54.81 1.36
C ASN A 415 -4.65 55.80 0.19
#